data_AF-A0A3N7HVX1-F1
#
_entry.id   AF-A0A3N7HVX1-F1
#
_cell.length_a   1.000
_cell.length_b   1.000
_cell.length_c   1.000
_cell.angle_alpha   90.00
_cell.angle_beta   90.00
_cell.angle_gamma   90.00
#
_symmetry.space_group_name_H-M   'P 1'
#
loop_
_entity.id
_entity.type
_entity.pdbx_description
1 polymer ?
#
loop_
_entity_poly.entity_id
_entity_poly.type
_entity_poly.pdbx_seq_one_letter_code
_entity_poly.pdbx_strand_id
1 'polypeptide(L)'
;MTKHSLVLIAALMSAGAFAQTAASTVQRDVNQEKRIESGLQNGSITTREAALLERDEAKVDKLQAQALKDGKLSDAERDRLRAAQNKASRDIDTAKNNGVNGNPLSASSQRAQADVQRNINQQQRVENGIKDGSLTNHEVSKLERGQAKVDRKEYVAGRDGHIGAHEQKRIQRSEDRQSKRIHHEKHDAQERKG
;
A
#
# COMPACT_ATOMS: atom_id res chain seq x y z
N MET A 1 13.90 -28.38 52.97
CA MET A 1 14.46 -27.40 52.01
C MET A 1 13.99 -27.79 50.61
N THR A 2 13.00 -27.10 50.05
CA THR A 2 12.62 -27.26 48.62
C THR A 2 12.14 -25.92 48.10
N LYS A 3 13.08 -25.13 47.57
CA LYS A 3 12.78 -23.85 46.90
C LYS A 3 12.32 -24.17 45.47
N HIS A 4 11.09 -23.77 45.14
CA HIS A 4 10.54 -23.91 43.80
C HIS A 4 11.19 -22.85 42.90
N SER A 5 11.86 -23.29 41.83
CA SER A 5 12.41 -22.39 40.82
C SER A 5 11.32 -22.06 39.81
N LEU A 6 10.79 -20.83 39.88
CA LEU A 6 9.99 -20.23 38.83
C LEU A 6 10.93 -19.88 37.66
N VAL A 7 10.83 -20.64 36.57
CA VAL A 7 11.44 -20.29 35.29
C VAL A 7 10.51 -19.28 34.60
N LEU A 8 10.93 -18.02 34.58
CA LEU A 8 10.29 -16.97 33.79
C LEU A 8 10.65 -17.21 32.31
N ILE A 9 9.68 -17.64 31.50
CA ILE A 9 9.81 -17.65 30.04
C ILE A 9 9.53 -16.22 29.55
N ALA A 10 10.57 -15.42 29.36
CA ALA A 10 10.49 -14.12 28.71
C ALA A 10 11.19 -14.21 27.33
N ALA A 11 10.45 -14.63 26.31
CA ALA A 11 10.99 -14.75 24.94
C ALA A 11 9.98 -14.32 23.85
N LEU A 12 9.17 -13.28 24.08
CA LEU A 12 8.18 -12.78 23.10
C LEU A 12 8.38 -11.31 22.66
N MET A 13 9.46 -10.65 23.09
CA MET A 13 9.61 -9.18 22.90
C MET A 13 10.10 -8.75 21.51
N SER A 14 10.67 -9.64 20.68
CA SER A 14 11.28 -9.25 19.40
C SER A 14 10.33 -9.34 18.19
N ALA A 15 9.31 -10.20 18.21
CA ALA A 15 8.35 -10.32 17.10
C ALA A 15 7.41 -9.10 16.98
N GLY A 16 7.05 -8.48 18.12
CA GLY A 16 6.13 -7.33 18.15
C GLY A 16 6.69 -6.06 17.48
N ALA A 17 7.99 -5.81 17.59
CA ALA A 17 8.63 -4.61 17.02
C ALA A 17 8.62 -4.61 15.48
N PHE A 18 8.75 -5.78 14.85
CA PHE A 18 8.74 -5.89 13.39
C PHE A 18 7.33 -5.77 12.79
N ALA A 19 6.32 -6.38 13.42
CA ALA A 19 4.92 -6.24 12.98
C ALA A 19 4.44 -4.78 13.07
N GLN A 20 4.82 -4.07 14.14
CA GLN A 20 4.54 -2.63 14.30
C GLN A 20 5.21 -1.77 13.21
N THR A 21 6.38 -2.18 12.73
CA THR A 21 7.09 -1.49 11.63
C THR A 21 6.41 -1.71 10.27
N ALA A 22 5.94 -2.93 9.99
CA ALA A 22 5.18 -3.21 8.77
C ALA A 22 3.85 -2.45 8.74
N ALA A 23 3.07 -2.51 9.83
CA ALA A 23 1.79 -1.81 9.95
C ALA A 23 1.94 -0.30 9.78
N SER A 24 2.94 0.31 10.41
CA SER A 24 3.17 1.77 10.30
C SER A 24 3.56 2.21 8.89
N THR A 25 4.27 1.37 8.13
CA THR A 25 4.61 1.66 6.75
C THR A 25 3.36 1.62 5.87
N VAL A 26 2.57 0.54 5.94
CA VAL A 26 1.31 0.40 5.17
C VAL A 26 0.29 1.48 5.54
N GLN A 27 0.19 1.85 6.82
CA GLN A 27 -0.67 2.94 7.27
C GLN A 27 -0.34 4.26 6.57
N ARG A 28 0.94 4.49 6.26
CA ARG A 28 1.37 5.71 5.59
C ARG A 28 0.93 5.72 4.13
N ASP A 29 0.96 4.57 3.46
CA ASP A 29 0.48 4.43 2.08
C ASP A 29 -1.03 4.70 2.03
N VAL A 30 -1.81 4.14 2.97
CA VAL A 30 -3.24 4.48 3.13
C VAL A 30 -3.47 6.00 3.23
N ASN A 31 -2.62 6.70 3.97
CA ASN A 31 -2.74 8.16 4.13
C ASN A 31 -2.31 8.93 2.86
N GLN A 32 -1.33 8.42 2.13
CA GLN A 32 -0.90 8.97 0.84
C GLN A 32 -2.04 8.84 -0.17
N GLU A 33 -2.62 7.64 -0.29
CA GLU A 33 -3.74 7.34 -1.18
C GLU A 33 -4.99 8.20 -0.87
N LYS A 34 -5.35 8.35 0.41
CA LYS A 34 -6.44 9.27 0.82
C LYS A 34 -6.20 10.72 0.38
N ARG A 35 -4.94 11.17 0.38
CA ARG A 35 -4.59 12.53 -0.06
C ARG A 35 -4.68 12.66 -1.58
N ILE A 36 -4.31 11.60 -2.33
CA ILE A 36 -4.49 11.52 -3.79
C ILE A 36 -5.99 11.55 -4.13
N GLU A 37 -6.78 10.71 -3.48
CA GLU A 37 -8.24 10.65 -3.67
C GLU A 37 -8.89 12.01 -3.40
N SER A 38 -8.59 12.63 -2.26
CA SER A 38 -9.13 13.95 -1.92
C SER A 38 -8.77 14.99 -2.97
N GLY A 39 -7.55 14.94 -3.50
CA GLY A 39 -7.09 15.85 -4.55
C GLY A 39 -7.80 15.63 -5.88
N LEU A 40 -8.05 14.37 -6.26
CA LEU A 40 -8.87 14.03 -7.43
C LEU A 40 -10.31 14.49 -7.27
N GLN A 41 -10.92 14.28 -6.10
CA GLN A 41 -12.31 14.63 -5.78
C GLN A 41 -12.55 16.14 -5.80
N ASN A 42 -11.62 16.92 -5.25
CA ASN A 42 -11.73 18.38 -5.21
C ASN A 42 -11.12 19.07 -6.45
N GLY A 43 -10.53 18.30 -7.38
CA GLY A 43 -9.93 18.80 -8.61
C GLY A 43 -8.55 19.43 -8.48
N SER A 44 -7.95 19.47 -7.28
CA SER A 44 -6.57 19.96 -7.07
C SER A 44 -5.50 19.01 -7.59
N ILE A 45 -5.85 17.77 -7.95
CA ILE A 45 -4.99 16.82 -8.65
C ILE A 45 -5.68 16.42 -9.96
N THR A 46 -4.96 16.51 -11.07
CA THR A 46 -5.43 16.01 -12.37
C THR A 46 -5.30 14.49 -12.47
N THR A 47 -6.03 13.86 -13.41
CA THR A 47 -5.86 12.42 -13.70
C THR A 47 -4.41 12.07 -14.06
N ARG A 48 -3.72 12.94 -14.79
CA ARG A 48 -2.31 12.72 -15.17
C ARG A 48 -1.38 12.74 -13.97
N GLU A 49 -1.59 13.69 -13.06
CA GLU A 49 -0.79 13.77 -11.84
C GLU A 49 -1.06 12.60 -10.92
N ALA A 50 -2.33 12.21 -10.71
CA ALA A 50 -2.66 11.00 -9.97
C ALA A 50 -1.92 9.79 -10.54
N ALA A 51 -1.93 9.58 -11.86
CA ALA A 51 -1.18 8.50 -12.48
C ALA A 51 0.34 8.55 -12.18
N LEU A 52 0.94 9.75 -12.15
CA LEU A 52 2.35 9.91 -11.78
C LEU A 52 2.60 9.60 -10.30
N LEU A 53 1.63 9.90 -9.42
CA LEU A 53 1.68 9.57 -8.00
C LEU A 53 1.53 8.05 -7.79
N GLU A 54 0.64 7.37 -8.53
CA GLU A 54 0.54 5.90 -8.54
C GLU A 54 1.86 5.22 -8.94
N ARG A 55 2.65 5.83 -9.82
CA ARG A 55 4.00 5.32 -10.14
C ARG A 55 4.93 5.40 -8.93
N ASP A 56 4.82 6.46 -8.14
CA ASP A 56 5.62 6.64 -6.92
C ASP A 56 5.14 5.69 -5.80
N GLU A 57 3.83 5.45 -5.65
CA GLU A 57 3.26 4.41 -4.76
C GLU A 57 3.70 3.00 -5.19
N ALA A 58 3.62 2.66 -6.48
CA ALA A 58 4.13 1.37 -6.98
C ALA A 58 5.61 1.13 -6.69
N LYS A 59 6.41 2.20 -6.53
CA LYS A 59 7.81 2.10 -6.12
C LYS A 59 7.93 1.86 -4.61
N VAL A 60 7.10 2.52 -3.80
CA VAL A 60 7.00 2.35 -2.35
C VAL A 60 6.59 0.91 -2.04
N ASP A 61 5.50 0.41 -2.62
CA ASP A 61 5.02 -0.97 -2.48
C ASP A 61 6.07 -2.01 -2.87
N LYS A 62 6.82 -1.75 -3.95
CA LYS A 62 7.90 -2.64 -4.37
C LYS A 62 9.02 -2.70 -3.31
N LEU A 63 9.37 -1.57 -2.70
CA LEU A 63 10.39 -1.51 -1.65
C LEU A 63 9.89 -2.19 -0.37
N GLN A 64 8.62 -2.00 0.00
CA GLN A 64 7.98 -2.75 1.09
C GLN A 64 8.00 -4.25 0.84
N ALA A 65 7.61 -4.68 -0.36
CA ALA A 65 7.64 -6.08 -0.74
C ALA A 65 9.05 -6.68 -0.62
N GLN A 66 10.09 -5.91 -0.90
CA GLN A 66 11.48 -6.35 -0.72
C GLN A 66 11.87 -6.43 0.75
N ALA A 67 11.62 -5.36 1.51
CA ALA A 67 11.89 -5.24 2.93
C ALA A 67 11.22 -6.31 3.79
N LEU A 68 10.01 -6.73 3.43
CA LEU A 68 9.22 -7.70 4.20
C LEU A 68 9.47 -9.16 3.78
N LYS A 69 10.21 -9.39 2.69
CA LYS A 69 10.37 -10.70 2.05
C LYS A 69 11.00 -11.74 2.97
N ASP A 70 12.10 -11.35 3.63
CA ASP A 70 12.97 -12.26 4.39
C ASP A 70 12.78 -12.09 5.92
N GLY A 71 11.72 -11.39 6.33
CA GLY A 71 11.32 -11.21 7.73
C GLY A 71 12.20 -10.27 8.56
N LYS A 72 13.25 -9.68 7.96
CA LYS A 72 14.17 -8.73 8.60
C LYS A 72 14.27 -7.47 7.77
N LEU A 73 14.03 -6.31 8.38
CA LEU A 73 14.23 -5.00 7.76
C LEU A 73 15.62 -4.47 8.15
N SER A 74 16.56 -4.46 7.20
CA SER A 74 17.85 -3.81 7.41
C SER A 74 17.70 -2.29 7.52
N ASP A 75 18.68 -1.61 8.14
CA ASP A 75 18.68 -0.14 8.21
C ASP A 75 18.70 0.50 6.81
N ALA A 76 19.47 -0.08 5.88
CA ALA A 76 19.53 0.39 4.50
C ALA A 76 18.19 0.26 3.75
N GLU A 77 17.44 -0.84 3.97
CA GLU A 77 16.10 -1.00 3.40
C GLU A 77 15.11 -0.02 4.02
N ARG A 78 15.18 0.18 5.34
CA ARG A 78 14.36 1.16 6.07
C ARG A 78 14.58 2.57 5.54
N ASP A 79 15.83 2.97 5.33
CA ASP A 79 16.18 4.30 4.84
C ASP A 79 15.70 4.52 3.40
N ARG A 80 15.87 3.52 2.51
CA ARG A 80 15.37 3.57 1.13
C ARG A 80 13.86 3.70 1.08
N LEU A 81 13.15 2.91 1.86
CA LEU A 81 11.69 2.93 1.96
C LEU A 81 11.20 4.28 2.50
N ARG A 82 11.79 4.76 3.61
CA ARG A 82 11.48 6.08 4.18
C ARG A 82 11.74 7.21 3.18
N ALA A 83 12.83 7.16 2.44
CA ALA A 83 13.15 8.14 1.42
C ALA A 83 12.12 8.13 0.28
N ALA A 84 11.67 6.94 -0.15
CA ALA A 84 10.64 6.79 -1.16
C ALA A 84 9.28 7.34 -0.70
N GLN A 85 8.81 6.96 0.48
CA GLN A 85 7.54 7.48 1.04
C GLN A 85 7.60 9.01 1.29
N ASN A 86 8.77 9.53 1.68
CA ASN A 86 8.95 10.99 1.81
C ASN A 86 8.92 11.70 0.45
N LYS A 87 9.45 11.06 -0.61
CA LYS A 87 9.33 11.59 -1.97
C LYS A 87 7.87 11.59 -2.41
N ALA A 88 7.17 10.46 -2.29
CA ALA A 88 5.75 10.34 -2.64
C ALA A 88 4.92 11.41 -1.91
N SER A 89 5.12 11.58 -0.59
CA SER A 89 4.43 12.63 0.17
C SER A 89 4.63 14.04 -0.41
N ARG A 90 5.87 14.42 -0.75
CA ARG A 90 6.21 15.72 -1.34
C ARG A 90 5.62 15.90 -2.73
N ASP A 91 5.61 14.84 -3.54
CA ASP A 91 5.03 14.89 -4.88
C ASP A 91 3.51 15.08 -4.81
N ILE A 92 2.83 14.41 -3.85
CA ILE A 92 1.41 14.64 -3.58
C ILE A 92 1.17 16.08 -3.12
N ASP A 93 2.00 16.61 -2.21
CA ASP A 93 1.89 18.01 -1.77
C ASP A 93 2.09 18.98 -2.92
N THR A 94 3.05 18.71 -3.80
CA THR A 94 3.30 19.53 -4.99
C THR A 94 2.10 19.51 -5.92
N ALA A 95 1.57 18.32 -6.24
CA ALA A 95 0.40 18.18 -7.10
C ALA A 95 -0.81 18.96 -6.57
N LYS A 96 -1.11 18.82 -5.26
CA LYS A 96 -2.26 19.53 -4.64
C LYS A 96 -2.15 21.05 -4.65
N ASN A 97 -0.94 21.60 -4.70
CA ASN A 97 -0.68 23.03 -4.47
C ASN A 97 -0.08 23.75 -5.68
N ASN A 98 0.09 23.09 -6.83
CA ASN A 98 0.73 23.69 -8.01
C ASN A 98 -0.22 24.56 -8.87
N GLY A 99 -1.52 24.61 -8.54
CA GLY A 99 -2.53 25.38 -9.26
C GLY A 99 -2.98 24.77 -10.59
N VAL A 100 -2.55 23.56 -10.92
CA VAL A 100 -3.00 22.80 -12.09
C VAL A 100 -4.24 22.00 -11.70
N ASN A 101 -5.41 22.50 -12.07
CA ASN A 101 -6.67 21.88 -11.68
C ASN A 101 -7.19 20.90 -12.75
N GLY A 102 -7.71 19.76 -12.29
CA GLY A 102 -8.44 18.80 -13.10
C GLY A 102 -9.96 19.03 -13.07
N ASN A 103 -10.67 18.34 -13.96
CA ASN A 103 -12.14 18.24 -13.87
C ASN A 103 -12.53 16.96 -13.10
N PRO A 104 -12.94 17.05 -11.82
CA PRO A 104 -13.32 15.89 -11.00
C PRO A 104 -14.52 15.13 -11.55
N LEU A 105 -15.38 15.78 -12.34
CA LEU A 105 -16.58 15.19 -12.94
C LEU A 105 -16.31 14.55 -14.30
N SER A 106 -15.09 14.66 -14.83
CA SER A 106 -14.74 13.99 -16.07
C SER A 106 -14.75 12.47 -15.89
N ALA A 107 -15.16 11.74 -16.92
CA ALA A 107 -15.20 10.28 -16.85
C ALA A 107 -13.81 9.65 -16.55
N SER A 108 -12.73 10.31 -17.00
CA SER A 108 -11.36 9.90 -16.68
C SER A 108 -11.02 10.10 -15.19
N SER A 109 -11.38 11.26 -14.62
CA SER A 109 -11.15 11.53 -13.19
C SER A 109 -12.00 10.62 -12.30
N GLN A 110 -13.27 10.39 -12.65
CA GLN A 110 -14.13 9.47 -11.90
C GLN A 110 -13.60 8.03 -11.89
N ARG A 111 -12.98 7.60 -13.02
CA ARG A 111 -12.30 6.30 -13.09
C ARG A 111 -11.08 6.25 -12.17
N ALA A 112 -10.22 7.26 -12.22
CA ALA A 112 -9.07 7.37 -11.31
C ALA A 112 -9.50 7.39 -9.84
N GLN A 113 -10.53 8.15 -9.48
CA GLN A 113 -11.08 8.18 -8.11
C GLN A 113 -11.54 6.80 -7.66
N ALA A 114 -12.23 6.05 -8.53
CA ALA A 114 -12.69 4.70 -8.19
C ALA A 114 -11.54 3.70 -7.98
N ASP A 115 -10.47 3.81 -8.78
CA ASP A 115 -9.27 2.96 -8.65
C ASP A 115 -8.52 3.31 -7.34
N VAL A 116 -8.24 4.60 -7.09
CA VAL A 116 -7.60 5.05 -5.84
C VAL A 116 -8.42 4.65 -4.60
N GLN A 117 -9.75 4.79 -4.65
CA GLN A 117 -10.62 4.36 -3.55
C GLN A 117 -10.48 2.86 -3.27
N ARG A 118 -10.31 2.04 -4.31
CA ARG A 118 -10.07 0.60 -4.17
C ARG A 118 -8.67 0.30 -3.64
N ASN A 119 -7.64 1.07 -4.02
CA ASN A 119 -6.30 0.96 -3.43
C ASN A 119 -6.34 1.22 -1.92
N ILE A 120 -7.00 2.31 -1.49
CA ILE A 120 -7.22 2.61 -0.05
C ILE A 120 -7.84 1.43 0.68
N ASN A 121 -8.91 0.86 0.13
CA ASN A 121 -9.63 -0.25 0.75
C ASN A 121 -8.76 -1.52 0.83
N GLN A 122 -7.96 -1.79 -0.20
CA GLN A 122 -7.05 -2.93 -0.23
C GLN A 122 -5.93 -2.76 0.80
N GLN A 123 -5.28 -1.58 0.84
CA GLN A 123 -4.23 -1.27 1.80
C GLN A 123 -4.74 -1.28 3.24
N GLN A 124 -5.95 -0.76 3.51
CA GLN A 124 -6.56 -0.83 4.83
C GLN A 124 -6.81 -2.28 5.29
N ARG A 125 -7.17 -3.19 4.37
CA ARG A 125 -7.36 -4.61 4.68
C ARG A 125 -6.03 -5.31 4.99
N VAL A 126 -4.97 -4.97 4.26
CA VAL A 126 -3.60 -5.45 4.53
C VAL A 126 -3.14 -4.93 5.89
N GLU A 127 -3.29 -3.64 6.15
CA GLU A 127 -2.94 -3.01 7.42
C GLU A 127 -3.66 -3.68 8.60
N ASN A 128 -4.98 -3.88 8.48
CA ASN A 128 -5.76 -4.56 9.50
C ASN A 128 -5.27 -5.99 9.70
N GLY A 129 -4.93 -6.70 8.62
CA GLY A 129 -4.38 -8.04 8.70
C GLY A 129 -3.04 -8.13 9.44
N ILE A 130 -2.20 -7.11 9.31
CA ILE A 130 -0.97 -7.01 10.12
C ILE A 130 -1.31 -6.76 11.59
N LYS A 131 -2.21 -5.80 11.85
CA LYS A 131 -2.58 -5.39 13.22
C LYS A 131 -3.27 -6.52 14.01
N ASP A 132 -4.15 -7.27 13.36
CA ASP A 132 -4.90 -8.38 13.97
C ASP A 132 -4.13 -9.72 13.92
N GLY A 133 -2.96 -9.74 13.27
CA GLY A 133 -2.10 -10.92 13.14
C GLY A 133 -2.65 -11.98 12.18
N SER A 134 -3.67 -11.67 11.36
CA SER A 134 -4.15 -12.55 10.30
C SER A 134 -3.25 -12.56 9.07
N LEU A 135 -2.29 -11.63 8.95
CA LEU A 135 -1.25 -11.62 7.93
C LEU A 135 0.14 -11.61 8.55
N THR A 136 1.02 -12.46 8.05
CA THR A 136 2.46 -12.45 8.30
C THR A 136 3.18 -11.45 7.40
N ASN A 137 4.39 -11.02 7.78
CA ASN A 137 5.21 -10.13 6.94
C ASN A 137 5.49 -10.71 5.55
N HIS A 138 5.64 -12.03 5.45
CA HIS A 138 5.90 -12.68 4.16
C HIS A 138 4.68 -12.63 3.23
N GLU A 139 3.47 -12.80 3.78
CA GLU A 139 2.22 -12.69 3.02
C GLU A 139 2.01 -11.23 2.59
N VAL A 140 2.22 -10.27 3.50
CA VAL A 140 2.23 -8.84 3.17
C VAL A 140 3.21 -8.55 2.04
N SER A 141 4.44 -9.09 2.07
CA SER A 141 5.41 -8.93 0.97
C SER A 141 4.85 -9.37 -0.39
N LYS A 142 4.07 -10.46 -0.44
CA LYS A 142 3.42 -10.90 -1.69
C LYS A 142 2.29 -9.94 -2.09
N LEU A 143 1.51 -9.48 -1.12
CA LEU A 143 0.40 -8.56 -1.34
C LEU A 143 0.91 -7.21 -1.86
N GLU A 144 1.92 -6.61 -1.26
CA GLU A 144 2.55 -5.36 -1.73
C GLU A 144 3.16 -5.51 -3.13
N ARG A 145 3.76 -6.67 -3.45
CA ARG A 145 4.21 -6.95 -4.82
C ARG A 145 3.05 -7.01 -5.82
N GLY A 146 1.88 -7.43 -5.37
CA GLY A 146 0.65 -7.43 -6.14
C GLY A 146 0.11 -6.01 -6.35
N GLN A 147 0.12 -5.18 -5.30
CA GLN A 147 -0.34 -3.80 -5.32
C GLN A 147 0.56 -2.93 -6.21
N ALA A 148 1.89 -3.04 -6.08
CA ALA A 148 2.85 -2.41 -7.00
C ALA A 148 2.60 -2.69 -8.50
N LYS A 149 1.95 -3.80 -8.85
CA LYS A 149 1.58 -4.13 -10.24
C LYS A 149 0.24 -3.50 -10.65
N VAL A 150 -0.66 -3.28 -9.71
CA VAL A 150 -1.94 -2.57 -9.88
C VAL A 150 -1.66 -1.09 -10.13
N ASP A 151 -0.96 -0.39 -9.24
CA ASP A 151 -0.70 1.05 -9.39
C ASP A 151 0.21 1.33 -10.59
N ARG A 152 1.11 0.40 -10.95
CA ARG A 152 1.86 0.51 -12.21
C ARG A 152 0.94 0.46 -13.44
N LYS A 153 -0.18 -0.27 -13.40
CA LYS A 153 -1.16 -0.28 -14.50
C LYS A 153 -1.98 1.00 -14.53
N GLU A 154 -2.35 1.53 -13.37
CA GLU A 154 -3.04 2.81 -13.24
C GLU A 154 -2.17 3.96 -13.76
N TYR A 155 -0.89 3.99 -13.39
CA TYR A 155 0.09 4.90 -14.00
C TYR A 155 0.08 4.80 -15.53
N VAL A 156 0.20 3.59 -16.08
CA VAL A 156 0.27 3.41 -17.53
C VAL A 156 -1.00 3.88 -18.22
N ALA A 157 -2.17 3.65 -17.63
CA ALA A 157 -3.45 4.07 -18.16
C ALA A 157 -3.68 5.59 -18.06
N GLY A 158 -3.18 6.25 -17.02
CA GLY A 158 -3.44 7.68 -16.80
C GLY A 158 -2.29 8.62 -17.20
N ARG A 159 -1.12 8.12 -17.63
CA ARG A 159 0.09 8.94 -17.87
C ARG A 159 -0.06 10.03 -18.94
N ASP A 160 -1.00 9.85 -19.87
CA ASP A 160 -1.34 10.83 -20.92
C ASP A 160 -2.51 11.75 -20.48
N GLY A 161 -3.03 11.56 -19.27
CA GLY A 161 -4.15 12.30 -18.70
C GLY A 161 -5.53 11.73 -19.02
N HIS A 162 -5.62 10.59 -19.70
CA HIS A 162 -6.89 9.98 -20.08
C HIS A 162 -6.91 8.48 -19.79
N ILE A 163 -7.76 8.06 -18.85
CA ILE A 163 -8.03 6.64 -18.62
C ILE A 163 -9.20 6.22 -19.51
N GLY A 164 -9.00 5.31 -20.45
CA GLY A 164 -10.05 4.76 -21.31
C GLY A 164 -10.82 3.58 -20.68
N ALA A 165 -11.97 3.23 -21.24
CA ALA A 165 -12.79 2.10 -20.75
C ALA A 165 -12.08 0.74 -20.82
N HIS A 166 -11.28 0.52 -21.86
CA HIS A 166 -10.50 -0.71 -22.03
C HIS A 166 -9.39 -0.84 -20.99
N GLU A 167 -8.72 0.27 -20.67
CA GLU A 167 -7.68 0.33 -19.65
C GLU A 167 -8.29 0.10 -18.27
N GLN A 168 -9.40 0.78 -17.97
CA GLN A 168 -10.17 0.58 -16.75
C GLN A 168 -10.53 -0.88 -16.53
N LYS A 169 -11.04 -1.57 -17.56
CA LYS A 169 -11.37 -2.99 -17.46
C LYS A 169 -10.17 -3.86 -17.11
N ARG A 170 -8.96 -3.49 -17.53
CA ARG A 170 -7.72 -4.22 -17.20
C ARG A 170 -7.25 -3.91 -15.76
N ILE A 171 -7.44 -2.68 -15.30
CA ILE A 171 -7.17 -2.27 -13.91
C ILE A 171 -8.11 -3.03 -12.97
N GLN A 172 -9.42 -2.94 -13.19
CA GLN A 172 -10.44 -3.63 -12.37
C GLN A 172 -10.19 -5.13 -12.25
N ARG A 173 -9.88 -5.82 -13.36
CA ARG A 173 -9.52 -7.25 -13.31
C ARG A 173 -8.29 -7.54 -12.45
N SER A 174 -7.37 -6.59 -12.34
CA SER A 174 -6.16 -6.72 -11.52
C SER A 174 -6.45 -6.48 -10.05
N GLU A 175 -7.23 -5.45 -9.75
CA GLU A 175 -7.75 -5.16 -8.41
C GLU A 175 -8.61 -6.32 -7.89
N ASP A 176 -9.51 -6.89 -8.70
CA ASP A 176 -10.35 -8.02 -8.28
C ASP A 176 -9.51 -9.24 -7.90
N ARG A 177 -8.44 -9.51 -8.66
CA ARG A 177 -7.48 -10.57 -8.33
C ARG A 177 -6.70 -10.25 -7.06
N GLN A 178 -6.35 -8.99 -6.86
CA GLN A 178 -5.62 -8.54 -5.67
C GLN A 178 -6.53 -8.64 -4.43
N SER A 179 -7.76 -8.17 -4.51
CA SER A 179 -8.78 -8.30 -3.47
C SER A 179 -9.00 -9.75 -3.05
N LYS A 180 -9.12 -10.68 -4.02
CA LYS A 180 -9.20 -12.13 -3.78
C LYS A 180 -7.96 -12.68 -3.10
N ARG A 181 -6.76 -12.27 -3.49
CA ARG A 181 -5.51 -12.65 -2.81
C ARG A 181 -5.50 -12.18 -1.37
N ILE A 182 -5.79 -10.90 -1.11
CA ILE A 182 -5.86 -10.36 0.26
C ILE A 182 -6.88 -11.15 1.09
N HIS A 183 -8.03 -11.52 0.51
CA HIS A 183 -8.99 -12.35 1.23
C HIS A 183 -8.43 -13.73 1.53
N HIS A 184 -7.80 -14.38 0.56
CA HIS A 184 -7.19 -15.70 0.77
C HIS A 184 -6.15 -15.67 1.87
N GLU A 185 -5.14 -14.80 1.78
CA GLU A 185 -4.03 -14.75 2.75
C GLU A 185 -4.52 -14.37 4.16
N LYS A 186 -5.62 -13.60 4.31
CA LYS A 186 -6.23 -13.32 5.63
C LYS A 186 -6.93 -14.52 6.26
N HIS A 187 -7.31 -15.52 5.47
CA HIS A 187 -8.21 -16.60 5.88
C HIS A 187 -7.65 -18.00 5.64
N ASP A 188 -6.52 -18.16 4.97
CA ASP A 188 -5.97 -19.45 4.53
C ASP A 188 -5.35 -20.28 5.64
N ALA A 189 -5.33 -19.75 6.87
CA ALA A 189 -4.94 -20.46 8.09
C ALA A 189 -3.60 -21.21 7.96
N GLN A 190 -2.71 -20.79 7.04
CA GLN A 190 -1.39 -21.39 6.94
C GLN A 190 -0.75 -21.32 8.31
N GLU A 191 -0.42 -22.50 8.83
CA GLU A 191 0.01 -22.74 10.20
C GLU A 191 0.99 -21.66 10.62
N ARG A 192 0.53 -20.75 11.48
CA ARG A 192 1.34 -19.70 12.10
C ARG A 192 2.31 -20.36 13.08
N LYS A 193 3.29 -21.10 12.56
CA LYS A 193 4.41 -21.63 13.34
C LYS A 193 5.29 -20.44 13.67
N GLY A 194 5.09 -19.93 14.88
CA GLY A 194 6.02 -19.01 15.54
C GLY A 194 7.39 -19.63 15.69
#